data_AF-A0A5C9E4L3-F1
#
_entry.id   AF-A0A5C9E4L3-F1
#
_cell.length_a   1.000
_cell.length_b   1.000
_cell.length_c   1.000
_cell.angle_alpha   90.00
_cell.angle_beta   90.00
_cell.angle_gamma   90.00
#
_symmetry.space_group_name_H-M   'P 1'
#
loop_
_entity.id
_entity.type
_entity.pdbx_description
1 polymer ?
#
loop_
_entity_poly.entity_id
_entity_poly.type
_entity_poly.pdbx_seq_one_letter_code
_entity_poly.pdbx_strand_id
1 'polypeptide(L)'
;MSSFKIVTKKNCYFCDILANWLDQKGVEYKRLNYQDPDDFDDPLMENETFNNIFCDMSACVESLPIVVKNEEEFFYGELWDLRNNKINEERAMEVFEL
;
A
#
# COMPACT_ATOMS: atom_id res chain seq x y z
N MET A 1 6.65 11.99 12.88
CA MET A 1 6.83 10.61 12.39
C MET A 1 5.75 10.38 11.37
N SER A 2 6.11 9.89 10.20
CA SER A 2 5.15 9.58 9.14
C SER A 2 4.27 8.40 9.56
N SER A 3 2.98 8.45 9.25
CA SER A 3 2.05 7.33 9.46
C SER A 3 1.80 6.61 8.15
N PHE A 4 1.89 5.28 8.18
CA PHE A 4 1.68 4.46 6.98
C PHE A 4 0.41 3.62 7.12
N LYS A 5 -0.41 3.60 6.06
CA LYS A 5 -1.47 2.60 5.88
C LYS A 5 -1.16 1.80 4.62
N ILE A 6 -1.44 0.50 4.63
CA ILE A 6 -1.24 -0.36 3.46
C ILE A 6 -2.54 -1.03 3.12
N VAL A 7 -3.07 -0.67 1.95
CA VAL A 7 -4.27 -1.27 1.39
C VAL A 7 -3.87 -2.57 0.67
N THR A 8 -4.48 -3.67 1.11
CA THR A 8 -4.18 -5.04 0.69
C THR A 8 -5.46 -5.81 0.35
N LYS A 9 -5.33 -7.00 -0.25
CA LYS A 9 -6.40 -8.01 -0.39
C LYS A 9 -5.93 -9.35 0.13
N LYS A 10 -6.89 -10.28 0.28
CA LYS A 10 -6.57 -11.71 0.44
C LYS A 10 -5.82 -12.23 -0.79
N ASN A 11 -4.84 -13.11 -0.54
CA ASN A 11 -4.04 -13.77 -1.57
C ASN A 11 -3.32 -12.79 -2.53
N CYS A 12 -2.54 -11.87 -1.98
CA CYS A 12 -1.81 -10.86 -2.74
C CYS A 12 -0.30 -11.05 -2.57
N TYR A 13 0.35 -11.59 -3.61
CA TYR A 13 1.78 -11.89 -3.63
C TYR A 13 2.64 -10.67 -3.26
N PHE A 14 2.41 -9.53 -3.91
CA PHE A 14 3.15 -8.30 -3.64
C PHE A 14 2.86 -7.74 -2.24
N CYS A 15 1.65 -7.93 -1.71
CA CYS A 15 1.30 -7.49 -0.36
C CYS A 15 2.10 -8.26 0.69
N ASP A 16 2.27 -9.57 0.50
CA ASP A 16 3.03 -10.42 1.43
C ASP A 16 4.53 -10.10 1.38
N ILE A 17 5.07 -9.81 0.19
CA ILE A 17 6.47 -9.36 0.04
C ILE A 17 6.69 -8.02 0.75
N LEU A 18 5.81 -7.04 0.53
CA LEU A 18 5.95 -5.72 1.13
C LEU A 18 5.86 -5.80 2.66
N ALA A 19 4.89 -6.54 3.19
CA ALA A 19 4.72 -6.74 4.62
C ALA A 19 5.98 -7.32 5.27
N ASN A 20 6.54 -8.40 4.71
CA ASN A 20 7.76 -9.01 5.22
C ASN A 20 8.97 -8.05 5.18
N TRP A 21 9.09 -7.24 4.12
CA TRP A 21 10.17 -6.25 4.05
C TRP A 21 10.02 -5.17 5.12
N LEU A 22 8.80 -4.68 5.37
CA LEU A 22 8.54 -3.67 6.40
C LEU A 22 8.79 -4.22 7.81
N ASP A 23 8.38 -5.46 8.07
CA ASP A 23 8.64 -6.15 9.33
C ASP A 23 10.15 -6.28 9.59
N GLN A 24 10.94 -6.61 8.56
CA GLN A 24 12.40 -6.68 8.67
C GLN A 24 13.06 -5.33 8.95
N LYS A 25 12.44 -4.23 8.50
CA LYS A 25 12.94 -2.86 8.72
C LYS A 25 12.37 -2.21 9.99
N GLY A 26 11.42 -2.86 10.66
CA GLY A 26 10.76 -2.31 11.84
C GLY A 26 9.88 -1.10 11.54
N VAL A 27 9.30 -1.04 10.34
CA VAL A 27 8.38 0.04 9.95
C VAL A 27 6.98 -0.29 10.46
N GLU A 28 6.43 0.58 11.29
CA GLU A 28 5.04 0.47 11.76
C GLU A 28 4.05 0.97 10.69
N TYR A 29 3.00 0.19 10.45
CA TYR A 29 1.93 0.56 9.52
C TYR A 29 0.57 -0.06 9.92
N LYS A 30 -0.52 0.58 9.52
CA LYS A 30 -1.88 0.00 9.61
C LYS A 30 -2.18 -0.78 8.35
N ARG A 31 -2.51 -2.07 8.47
CA ARG A 31 -3.02 -2.86 7.35
C ARG A 31 -4.52 -2.62 7.18
N LEU A 32 -4.94 -2.35 5.95
CA LEU A 32 -6.34 -2.28 5.56
C LEU A 32 -6.60 -3.33 4.47
N ASN A 33 -7.59 -4.18 4.66
CA ASN A 33 -8.04 -5.13 3.65
C ASN A 33 -9.32 -4.59 3.01
N TYR A 34 -9.26 -4.08 1.78
CA TYR A 34 -10.45 -3.52 1.14
C TYR A 34 -11.54 -4.56 0.80
N GLN A 35 -11.26 -5.85 0.99
CA GLN A 35 -12.27 -6.91 0.88
C GLN A 35 -12.94 -7.23 2.23
N ASP A 36 -12.46 -6.63 3.32
CA ASP A 36 -13.00 -6.81 4.66
C ASP A 36 -13.99 -5.68 4.98
N PRO A 37 -15.28 -5.96 5.16
CA PRO A 37 -16.29 -4.96 5.51
C PRO A 37 -15.91 -4.11 6.73
N ASP A 38 -15.18 -4.68 7.68
CA ASP A 38 -14.79 -3.99 8.91
C ASP A 38 -13.72 -2.89 8.65
N ASP A 39 -12.98 -2.98 7.54
CA ASP A 39 -11.99 -1.97 7.15
C ASP A 39 -12.58 -0.83 6.28
N PHE A 40 -13.87 -0.90 5.91
CA PHE A 40 -14.56 0.15 5.14
C PHE A 40 -14.88 1.41 5.98
N ASP A 41 -14.85 1.30 7.30
CA ASP A 41 -15.08 2.43 8.21
C ASP A 41 -13.81 3.29 8.44
N ASP A 42 -12.69 2.98 7.77
CA ASP A 42 -11.48 3.82 7.86
C ASP A 42 -11.70 5.18 7.16
N PRO A 43 -11.29 6.31 7.78
CA PRO A 43 -11.41 7.65 7.17
C PRO A 43 -10.78 7.78 5.78
N LEU A 44 -9.83 6.90 5.44
CA LEU A 44 -9.26 6.80 4.09
C LEU A 44 -10.35 6.56 3.01
N MET A 45 -11.42 5.84 3.35
CA MET A 45 -12.53 5.56 2.43
C MET A 45 -13.39 6.80 2.14
N GLU A 46 -13.24 7.87 2.92
CA GLU A 46 -13.87 9.17 2.64
C GLU A 46 -12.97 10.09 1.78
N ASN A 47 -11.69 9.75 1.62
CA ASN A 47 -10.74 10.57 0.88
C ASN A 47 -11.04 10.51 -0.63
N GLU A 48 -11.38 11.66 -1.23
CA GLU A 48 -11.74 11.75 -2.65
C GLU A 48 -10.61 11.29 -3.57
N THR A 49 -9.35 11.59 -3.24
CA THR A 49 -8.18 11.15 -4.02
C THR A 49 -8.05 9.64 -3.97
N PHE A 50 -8.13 9.04 -2.78
CA PHE A 50 -8.11 7.59 -2.62
C PHE A 50 -9.28 6.95 -3.36
N ASN A 51 -10.50 7.47 -3.23
CA ASN A 51 -11.67 6.95 -3.92
C ASN A 51 -11.55 7.06 -5.44
N ASN A 52 -10.97 8.14 -5.98
CA ASN A 52 -10.71 8.26 -7.41
C ASN A 52 -9.67 7.23 -7.86
N ILE A 53 -8.56 7.09 -7.13
CA ILE A 53 -7.51 6.09 -7.41
C ILE A 53 -8.08 4.67 -7.32
N PHE A 54 -8.84 4.38 -6.28
CA PHE A 54 -9.44 3.07 -6.02
C PHE A 54 -10.56 2.74 -7.02
N CYS A 55 -11.42 3.69 -7.36
CA CYS A 55 -12.44 3.53 -8.40
C CYS A 55 -11.81 3.35 -9.79
N ASP A 56 -10.75 4.09 -10.12
CA ASP A 56 -9.99 3.89 -11.36
C ASP A 56 -9.31 2.50 -11.36
N MET A 57 -8.83 2.04 -10.20
CA MET A 57 -8.29 0.70 -9.99
C MET A 57 -9.35 -0.40 -9.84
N SER A 58 -10.65 -0.09 -9.81
CA SER A 58 -11.71 -1.12 -9.81
C SER A 58 -11.68 -1.96 -11.09
N ALA A 59 -11.06 -1.44 -12.17
CA ALA A 59 -10.71 -2.17 -13.38
C ALA A 59 -9.35 -2.91 -13.30
N CYS A 60 -8.47 -2.54 -12.36
CA CYS A 60 -7.09 -3.02 -12.20
C CYS A 60 -6.83 -3.51 -10.76
N VAL A 61 -7.45 -4.64 -10.41
CA VAL A 61 -7.20 -5.43 -9.19
C VAL A 61 -5.72 -5.86 -9.00
N GLU A 62 -4.82 -5.48 -9.92
CA GLU A 62 -3.38 -5.79 -9.93
C GLU A 62 -2.49 -4.74 -9.24
N SER A 63 -2.97 -3.52 -9.00
CA SER A 63 -2.13 -2.41 -8.49
C SER A 63 -1.85 -2.44 -6.98
N LEU A 64 -2.21 -3.54 -6.31
CA LEU A 64 -2.01 -3.70 -4.86
C LEU A 64 -0.68 -4.38 -4.57
N PRO A 65 -0.03 -4.05 -3.43
CA PRO A 65 -0.50 -3.17 -2.36
C PRO A 65 -0.37 -1.67 -2.69
N ILE A 66 -1.24 -0.86 -2.08
CA ILE A 66 -1.13 0.61 -2.10
C ILE A 66 -0.62 1.06 -0.73
N VAL A 67 0.47 1.82 -0.72
CA VAL A 67 1.01 2.47 0.47
C VAL A 67 0.46 3.88 0.53
N VAL A 68 -0.12 4.22 1.67
CA VAL A 68 -0.62 5.56 1.98
C VAL A 68 0.26 6.15 3.07
N LYS A 69 0.93 7.26 2.78
CA LYS A 69 1.73 8.00 3.74
C LYS A 69 0.98 9.26 4.15
N ASN A 70 0.83 9.44 5.46
CA ASN A 70 0.17 10.60 6.08
C ASN A 70 -1.25 10.88 5.57
N GLU A 71 -1.96 9.86 5.06
CA GLU A 71 -3.30 9.99 4.44
C GLU A 71 -3.37 10.86 3.17
N GLU A 72 -2.23 11.32 2.66
CA GLU A 72 -2.14 12.28 1.55
C GLU A 72 -1.38 11.72 0.34
N GLU A 73 -0.30 10.98 0.56
CA GLU A 73 0.57 10.47 -0.49
C GLU A 73 0.32 8.98 -0.75
N PHE A 74 0.24 8.60 -2.02
CA PHE A 74 -0.09 7.24 -2.46
C PHE A 74 1.02 6.66 -3.33
N PHE A 75 1.56 5.50 -2.93
CA PHE A 75 2.63 4.80 -3.63
C PHE A 75 2.20 3.38 -3.97
N TYR A 76 2.50 2.93 -5.19
CA TYR A 76 2.14 1.58 -5.66
C TYR A 76 3.25 1.02 -6.57
N GLY A 77 3.15 1.20 -7.89
CA GLY A 77 4.00 0.54 -8.89
C GLY A 77 5.47 0.93 -8.81
N GLU A 78 5.76 2.14 -8.35
CA GLU A 78 7.13 2.64 -8.19
C GLU A 78 7.94 1.92 -7.11
N LEU A 79 7.25 1.27 -6.16
CA LEU A 79 7.88 0.45 -5.12
C LEU A 79 8.36 -0.90 -5.64
N TRP A 80 8.09 -1.21 -6.92
CA TRP A 80 8.31 -2.53 -7.49
C TRP A 80 9.25 -2.49 -8.69
N ASP A 81 10.27 -3.34 -8.67
CA ASP A 81 10.93 -3.81 -9.87
C ASP A 81 10.09 -4.93 -10.49
N LEU A 82 9.18 -4.55 -11.38
CA LEU A 82 8.27 -5.47 -12.09
C LEU A 82 9.00 -6.42 -13.05
N ARG A 83 10.26 -6.16 -13.42
CA ARG A 83 11.02 -7.11 -14.25
C ARG A 83 11.45 -8.33 -13.44
N ASN A 84 11.77 -8.11 -12.16
CA ASN A 84 12.28 -9.14 -11.26
C ASN A 84 11.25 -9.56 -10.19
N ASN A 85 10.07 -8.94 -10.15
CA ASN A 85 9.04 -9.11 -9.13
C ASN A 85 9.59 -8.91 -7.69
N LYS A 86 10.39 -7.85 -7.50
CA LYS A 86 11.03 -7.49 -6.23
C LYS A 86 10.70 -6.07 -5.81
N ILE A 87 10.91 -5.77 -4.54
CA ILE A 87 10.86 -4.39 -4.04
C ILE A 87 12.02 -3.61 -4.67
N ASN A 88 11.70 -2.41 -5.17
CA ASN A 88 12.69 -1.41 -5.49
C ASN A 88 13.17 -0.78 -4.17
N GLU A 89 14.26 -1.33 -3.60
CA GLU A 89 14.72 -0.95 -2.27
C GLU A 89 15.08 0.52 -2.13
N GLU A 90 15.70 1.13 -3.16
CA GLU A 90 16.05 2.55 -3.15
C GLU A 90 14.80 3.41 -2.97
N ARG A 91 13.78 3.17 -3.81
CA ARG A 91 12.52 3.91 -3.73
C ARG A 91 11.76 3.63 -2.44
N ALA A 92 11.76 2.39 -1.97
CA ALA A 92 11.11 2.02 -0.72
C ALA A 92 11.77 2.72 0.49
N MET A 93 13.09 2.78 0.55
CA MET A 93 13.80 3.49 1.62
C MET A 93 13.44 4.98 1.64
N GLU A 94 13.34 5.63 0.48
CA GLU A 94 12.89 7.02 0.39
C GLU A 94 11.47 7.23 0.92
N VAL A 95 10.53 6.37 0.49
CA VAL A 95 9.11 6.48 0.87
C VAL A 95 8.93 6.26 2.38
N PHE A 96 9.62 5.27 2.94
CA PHE A 96 9.54 4.89 4.35
C PHE A 96 10.51 5.63 5.27
N GLU A 97 11.28 6.60 4.73
CA GLU A 97 12.20 7.46 5.49
C GLU A 97 13.26 6.67 6.30
N LEU A 98 13.81 5.62 5.68
CA LEU A 98 14.78 4.68 6.27
C LEU A 98 16.24 5.01 5.91
#